data_AF-A0A382I4E2-F1
#
_entry.id   AF-A0A382I4E2-F1
#
_cell.length_a   1.000
_cell.length_b   1.000
_cell.length_c   1.000
_cell.angle_alpha   90.00
_cell.angle_beta   90.00
_cell.angle_gamma   90.00
#
_symmetry.space_group_name_H-M   'P 1'
#
loop_
_entity.id
_entity.type
_entity.pdbx_description
1 polymer ?
#
loop_
_entity_poly.entity_id
_entity_poly.type
_entity_poly.pdbx_seq_one_letter_code
_entity_poly.pdbx_strand_id
1 'polypeptide(L)'
;MESEEKIQAHVLSVWRERREFFGGKGREGMLILTNRRLMFVKKTEAGMKWWGAVRTRQIVRLLLSKNVMFTEDGYGEESLRTDA
;
A
#
# COMPACT_ATOMS: atom_id res chain seq x y z
N MET A 1 -0.94 -0.39 -28.93
CA MET A 1 -1.30 0.59 -27.87
C MET A 1 -0.57 0.16 -26.62
N GLU A 2 0.37 0.97 -26.12
CA GLU A 2 0.94 0.68 -24.81
C GLU A 2 -0.20 0.71 -23.78
N SER A 3 -0.44 -0.43 -23.12
CA SER A 3 -1.52 -0.54 -22.15
C SER A 3 -1.33 0.48 -21.02
N GLU A 4 -2.24 1.43 -20.79
CA GLU A 4 -2.12 2.27 -19.59
C GLU A 4 -1.98 1.35 -18.35
N GLU A 5 -0.97 1.63 -17.51
CA GLU A 5 -0.79 0.89 -16.27
C GLU A 5 -1.97 1.22 -15.36
N LYS A 6 -2.67 0.18 -14.88
CA LYS A 6 -3.85 0.30 -14.01
C LYS A 6 -3.64 -0.47 -12.72
N ILE A 7 -4.03 0.13 -11.61
CA ILE A 7 -3.93 -0.51 -10.31
C ILE A 7 -5.04 -1.55 -10.15
N GLN A 8 -4.65 -2.74 -9.67
CA GLN A 8 -5.56 -3.86 -9.42
C GLN A 8 -5.74 -4.11 -7.92
N ALA A 9 -4.72 -3.86 -7.10
CA ALA A 9 -4.83 -4.01 -5.66
C ALA A 9 -3.77 -3.20 -4.89
N HIS A 10 -4.13 -2.81 -3.67
CA HIS A 10 -3.23 -2.29 -2.65
C HIS A 10 -3.21 -3.21 -1.43
N VAL A 11 -2.03 -3.44 -0.88
CA VAL A 11 -1.86 -4.02 0.45
C VAL A 11 -0.92 -3.13 1.24
N LEU A 12 -1.47 -2.42 2.21
CA LEU A 12 -0.72 -1.48 3.06
C LEU A 12 -0.07 -2.20 4.24
N SER A 13 0.97 -1.58 4.77
CA SER A 13 1.73 -2.07 5.94
C SER A 13 2.28 -3.48 5.75
N VAL A 14 2.63 -3.84 4.51
CA VAL A 14 3.38 -5.06 4.22
C VAL A 14 4.78 -4.84 4.78
N TRP A 15 5.17 -5.71 5.71
CA TRP A 15 6.44 -5.67 6.44
C TRP A 15 6.49 -4.70 7.63
N ARG A 16 6.49 -5.24 8.84
CA ARG A 16 6.86 -4.52 10.06
C ARG A 16 8.11 -5.19 10.62
N GLU A 17 9.28 -4.59 10.36
CA GLU A 17 10.48 -5.01 11.10
C GLU A 17 10.21 -4.85 12.60
N ARG A 18 10.68 -5.82 13.39
CA ARG A 18 10.58 -5.77 14.84
C ARG A 18 11.19 -4.44 15.29
N ARG A 19 10.45 -3.66 16.09
CA ARG A 19 11.00 -2.49 16.76
C ARG A 19 12.08 -2.98 17.72
N GLU A 20 13.34 -2.85 17.35
CA GLU A 20 14.42 -2.97 18.32
C GLU A 20 14.41 -1.71 19.19
N PHE A 21 14.46 -1.90 20.51
CA PHE A 21 14.32 -0.85 21.52
C PHE A 21 15.32 0.32 21.36
N PHE A 22 16.39 0.17 20.55
CA PHE A 22 17.43 1.17 20.32
C PHE A 22 17.88 1.35 18.85
N GLY A 23 17.09 0.98 17.84
CA GLY A 23 17.60 1.06 16.46
C GLY A 23 16.56 0.99 15.36
N GLY A 24 16.02 2.15 14.97
CA GLY A 24 15.29 2.31 13.71
C GLY A 24 13.77 2.12 13.81
N LYS A 25 13.02 3.07 13.24
CA LYS A 25 11.60 2.86 12.95
C LYS A 25 11.52 1.70 11.95
N GLY A 26 10.95 0.56 12.36
CA GLY A 26 10.58 -0.50 11.43
C GLY A 26 9.79 0.11 10.28
N ARG A 27 10.23 -0.16 9.04
CA ARG A 27 9.74 0.57 7.87
C ARG A 27 8.59 -0.21 7.25
N GLU A 28 7.36 0.19 7.60
CA GLU A 28 6.13 -0.25 6.92
C GLU A 28 6.07 0.34 5.52
N GLY A 29 5.64 -0.46 4.54
CA GLY A 29 5.42 -0.04 3.15
C GLY A 29 4.10 -0.56 2.58
N MET A 30 3.83 -0.25 1.32
CA MET A 30 2.65 -0.67 0.59
C MET A 30 3.06 -1.53 -0.60
N LEU A 31 2.40 -2.67 -0.77
CA LEU A 31 2.51 -3.50 -1.95
C LEU A 31 1.40 -3.12 -2.93
N ILE A 32 1.74 -2.90 -4.19
CA ILE A 32 0.80 -2.48 -5.24
C ILE A 32 0.90 -3.47 -6.38
N LEU A 33 -0.25 -4.04 -6.74
CA LEU A 33 -0.37 -4.86 -7.95
C LEU A 33 -1.00 -4.01 -9.04
N THR A 34 -0.35 -3.97 -10.20
CA THR A 34 -0.89 -3.41 -11.43
C THR A 34 -1.06 -4.51 -12.48
N ASN A 35 -1.72 -4.18 -13.59
CA ASN A 35 -1.79 -5.04 -14.77
C ASN A 35 -0.41 -5.32 -15.44
N ARG A 36 0.67 -4.69 -14.97
CA ARG A 36 2.02 -4.83 -15.54
C ARG A 36 3.07 -5.36 -14.57
N ARG A 37 2.96 -5.02 -13.28
CA ARG A 37 4.00 -5.28 -12.29
C ARG A 37 3.47 -5.33 -10.86
N LEU A 38 4.30 -5.90 -9.99
CA LEU A 38 4.15 -5.86 -8.55
C LEU A 38 5.22 -4.93 -7.98
N MET A 39 4.83 -3.96 -7.16
CA MET A 39 5.72 -2.93 -6.61
C MET A 39 5.62 -2.84 -5.09
N PHE A 40 6.74 -2.51 -4.45
CA PHE A 40 6.79 -2.20 -3.02
C PHE A 40 7.16 -0.73 -2.81
N VAL A 41 6.19 0.08 -2.39
CA VAL A 41 6.33 1.51 -2.12
C VAL A 41 6.64 1.70 -0.63
N LYS A 42 7.85 2.18 -0.33
CA LYS A 42 8.35 2.32 1.05
C LYS A 42 8.15 3.71 1.65
N LYS A 43 8.08 4.73 0.82
CA LYS A 43 7.73 6.10 1.17
C LYS A 43 6.69 6.54 0.15
N THR A 44 5.60 7.12 0.62
CA THR A 44 4.54 7.62 -0.22
C THR A 44 4.30 9.09 0.12
N GLU A 45 4.00 9.89 -0.88
CA GLU A 45 3.51 11.26 -0.69
C GLU A 45 2.04 11.30 -0.22
N ALA A 46 1.35 10.15 -0.19
CA ALA A 46 0.00 10.05 0.32
C ALA A 46 -0.08 10.53 1.78
N GLY A 47 -1.12 11.32 2.06
CA GLY A 47 -1.26 11.98 3.36
C GLY A 47 -1.30 10.99 4.53
N MET A 48 -0.61 11.31 5.62
CA MET A 48 -0.51 10.44 6.81
C MET A 48 -1.88 10.06 7.41
N LYS A 49 -2.90 10.93 7.28
CA LYS A 49 -4.29 10.64 7.67
C LYS A 49 -4.94 9.57 6.78
N TRP A 50 -4.69 9.62 5.47
CA TRP A 50 -5.18 8.63 4.51
C TRP A 50 -4.60 7.25 4.82
N TRP A 51 -3.28 7.18 5.02
CA TRP A 51 -2.58 5.94 5.38
C TRP A 51 -3.18 5.29 6.64
N GLY A 52 -3.38 6.08 7.69
CA GLY A 52 -3.97 5.61 8.95
C GLY A 52 -5.37 5.04 8.77
N ALA A 53 -6.23 5.72 8.00
CA ALA A 53 -7.62 5.30 7.77
C ALA A 53 -7.70 4.01 6.93
N VAL A 54 -6.96 3.96 5.81
CA VAL A 54 -6.92 2.81 4.91
C VAL A 54 -6.36 1.57 5.62
N ARG A 55 -5.26 1.72 6.37
CA ARG A 55 -4.68 0.62 7.15
C ARG A 55 -5.70 0.01 8.10
N THR A 56 -6.48 0.82 8.82
CA THR A 56 -7.52 0.34 9.73
C THR A 56 -8.62 -0.42 8.97
N ARG A 57 -9.09 0.12 7.84
CA ARG A 57 -10.08 -0.55 6.99
C ARG A 57 -9.58 -1.89 6.47
N GLN A 58 -8.34 -1.95 6.00
CA GLN A 58 -7.71 -3.18 5.56
C GLN A 58 -7.68 -4.24 6.67
N ILE A 59 -7.30 -3.87 7.90
CA ILE A 59 -7.29 -4.82 9.04
C ILE A 59 -8.67 -5.40 9.27
N VAL A 60 -9.71 -4.55 9.36
CA VAL A 60 -11.09 -5.00 9.55
C VAL A 60 -11.52 -5.92 8.40
N ARG A 61 -11.22 -5.54 7.15
CA ARG A 61 -11.53 -6.34 5.97
C ARG A 61 -10.87 -7.71 6.01
N LEU A 62 -9.58 -7.78 6.36
CA LEU A 62 -8.81 -9.03 6.44
C LEU A 62 -9.24 -9.95 7.60
N LEU A 63 -9.84 -9.39 8.64
CA LEU A 63 -10.49 -10.15 9.70
C LEU A 63 -11.81 -10.77 9.22
N LEU A 64 -12.60 -10.03 8.44
CA LEU A 64 -13.89 -10.49 7.90
C LEU A 64 -13.75 -11.44 6.71
N SER A 65 -12.75 -11.22 5.85
CA SER A 65 -12.50 -11.99 4.62
C SER A 65 -11.01 -12.01 4.31
N LYS A 66 -10.48 -13.14 3.84
CA LYS A 66 -9.05 -13.26 3.47
C LYS A 66 -8.74 -12.67 2.09
N ASN A 67 -9.67 -11.96 1.47
CA ASN A 67 -9.45 -11.34 0.17
C ASN A 67 -8.57 -10.08 0.29
N VAL A 68 -7.44 -10.09 -0.43
CA VAL A 68 -6.46 -8.99 -0.52
C VAL A 68 -6.61 -8.16 -1.79
N MET A 69 -7.44 -8.59 -2.74
CA MET A 69 -7.61 -7.96 -4.04
C MET A 69 -8.59 -6.77 -3.94
N PHE A 70 -8.10 -5.64 -3.46
CA PHE A 70 -8.87 -4.41 -3.31
C PHE A 70 -8.06 -3.18 -3.67
N THR A 71 -8.72 -2.24 -4.33
CA THR A 71 -8.21 -0.88 -4.52
C THR A 71 -8.65 0.00 -3.36
N GLU A 72 -7.86 1.02 -3.04
CA GLU A 72 -8.11 1.93 -1.93
C GLU A 72 -8.26 3.32 -2.51
N ASP A 73 -9.42 3.95 -2.30
CA ASP A 73 -9.68 5.30 -2.81
C ASP A 73 -8.70 6.30 -2.22
N GLY A 74 -8.27 7.27 -3.03
CA GLY A 74 -7.31 8.31 -2.62
C GLY A 74 -5.84 7.96 -2.88
N TYR A 75 -5.56 6.80 -3.47
CA TYR A 75 -4.28 6.47 -4.07
C TYR A 75 -4.49 5.84 -5.45
N GLY A 76 -4.11 6.58 -6.50
CA GLY A 76 -4.36 6.20 -7.89
C GLY A 76 -3.10 6.17 -8.73
N GLU A 77 -3.27 6.05 -10.05
CA GLU A 77 -2.16 5.96 -11.00
C GLU A 77 -1.22 7.16 -10.96
N GLU A 78 -1.71 8.38 -10.71
CA GLU A 78 -0.85 9.57 -10.57
C GLU A 78 -0.02 9.51 -9.29
N SER A 79 -0.62 9.10 -8.16
CA SER A 79 0.13 8.87 -6.90
C SER A 79 1.21 7.82 -7.10
N LEU A 80 0.88 6.75 -7.84
CA LEU A 80 1.81 5.70 -8.18
C LEU A 80 2.95 6.19 -9.08
N ARG A 81 2.69 7.05 -10.06
CA ARG A 81 3.74 7.65 -10.90
C ARG A 81 4.71 8.51 -10.11
N THR A 82 4.25 9.17 -9.05
CA THR A 82 5.10 9.98 -8.17
C THR A 82 5.94 9.11 -7.22
N ASP A 83 5.37 8.00 -6.74
CA ASP A 83 5.98 7.18 -5.69
C ASP A 83 6.82 5.97 -6.21
N ALA A 84 6.64 5.55 -7.47
CA ALA A 84 7.32 4.40 -8.09
C ALA A 84 8.71 4.74 -8.64
#